data_AF-A0A9D9M4P4-F1
#
_entry.id   AF-A0A9D9M4P4-F1
#
_cell.length_a   1.000
_cell.length_b   1.000
_cell.length_c   1.000
_cell.angle_alpha   90.00
_cell.angle_beta   90.00
_cell.angle_gamma   90.00
#
_symmetry.space_group_name_H-M   'P 1'
#
loop_
_entity.id
_entity.type
_entity.pdbx_description
1 polymer ?
#
loop_
_entity_poly.entity_id
_entity_poly.type
_entity_poly.pdbx_seq_one_letter_code
_entity_poly.pdbx_strand_id
1 'polypeptide(L)'
;MDVPGTAIRLNPFKGLDGPAGEPVPWSPYGRFLESRPSFITDPLMHAGCYYVQDSSAMFVGHIFRRELQRLGSPSGIRVLDLCAAPG
;
A
#
# COMPACT_ATOMS: atom_id res chain seq x y z
N MET A 1 -16.98 8.33 14.90
CA MET A 1 -16.53 7.14 14.16
C MET A 1 -15.05 7.02 14.44
N ASP A 2 -14.67 6.05 15.26
CA ASP A 2 -13.28 5.91 15.66
C ASP A 2 -12.62 4.87 14.76
N VAL A 3 -11.70 5.31 13.90
CA VAL A 3 -10.74 4.40 13.28
C VAL A 3 -9.49 5.20 12.95
N PRO A 4 -8.36 4.85 13.55
CA PRO A 4 -7.15 4.60 12.79
C PRO A 4 -7.14 3.10 12.54
N GLY A 5 -7.96 2.67 11.58
CA GLY A 5 -8.00 1.29 11.13
C GLY A 5 -6.62 0.94 10.61
N THR A 6 -5.97 -0.02 11.27
CA THR A 6 -4.67 -0.51 10.84
C THR A 6 -4.79 -0.93 9.38
N ALA A 7 -3.93 -0.40 8.51
CA ALA A 7 -4.00 -0.69 7.10
C ALA A 7 -2.72 -1.36 6.60
N ILE A 8 -2.88 -2.16 5.56
CA ILE A 8 -1.79 -2.81 4.84
C ILE A 8 -1.93 -2.53 3.34
N ARG A 9 -0.81 -2.61 2.62
CA ARG A 9 -0.77 -2.59 1.16
C ARG A 9 -0.23 -3.93 0.66
N LEU A 10 -1.05 -4.68 -0.06
CA LEU A 10 -0.65 -5.93 -0.71
C LEU A 10 0.44 -5.68 -1.76
N ASN A 11 1.34 -6.65 -1.91
CA ASN A 11 2.38 -6.64 -2.93
C ASN A 11 1.93 -7.47 -4.15
N PRO A 12 1.50 -6.84 -5.26
CA PRO A 12 1.00 -7.56 -6.43
C PRO A 12 2.06 -8.45 -7.12
N PHE A 13 3.35 -8.26 -6.82
CA PHE A 13 4.44 -9.03 -7.44
C PHE A 13 4.74 -10.35 -6.74
N LYS A 14 4.14 -10.62 -5.57
CA LYS A 14 4.36 -11.87 -4.82
C LYS A 14 3.31 -12.94 -5.12
N GLY A 15 2.16 -12.57 -5.70
CA GLY A 15 1.09 -13.51 -6.07
C GLY A 15 0.44 -14.24 -4.89
N LEU A 16 0.71 -13.80 -3.66
CA LEU A 16 0.12 -14.33 -2.42
C LEU A 16 -0.79 -13.27 -1.80
N ASP A 17 -1.93 -13.72 -1.29
CA ASP A 17 -2.83 -12.86 -0.52
C ASP A 17 -2.24 -12.53 0.86
N GLY A 18 -2.63 -11.39 1.41
CA GLY A 18 -2.32 -10.98 2.78
C GLY A 18 -3.53 -11.15 3.70
N PRO A 19 -3.47 -10.61 4.93
CA PRO A 19 -4.61 -10.54 5.83
C PRO A 19 -5.86 -9.99 5.14
N ALA A 20 -7.01 -10.60 5.42
CA ALA A 20 -8.30 -10.12 4.93
C ALA A 20 -8.60 -8.73 5.50
N GLY A 21 -9.32 -7.91 4.73
CA GLY A 21 -9.69 -6.57 5.14
C GLY A 21 -10.53 -5.85 4.10
N GLU A 22 -11.15 -4.74 4.51
CA GLU A 22 -11.96 -3.89 3.65
C GLU A 22 -11.08 -3.07 2.70
N PRO A 23 -11.49 -2.85 1.44
CA PRO A 23 -10.67 -2.11 0.49
C PRO A 23 -10.47 -0.65 0.90
N VAL A 24 -9.23 -0.14 0.77
CA VAL A 24 -8.93 1.30 0.86
C VAL A 24 -9.34 1.95 -0.47
N PRO A 25 -10.30 2.89 -0.52
CA PRO A 25 -10.92 3.34 -1.78
C PRO A 25 -9.96 3.94 -2.82
N TRP A 26 -8.86 4.54 -2.38
CA TRP A 26 -7.86 5.19 -3.25
C TRP A 26 -6.63 4.31 -3.53
N SER A 27 -6.56 3.11 -2.95
CA SER A 27 -5.43 2.21 -3.11
C SER A 27 -5.89 0.85 -3.62
N PRO A 28 -5.56 0.45 -4.87
CA PRO A 28 -6.02 -0.83 -5.43
C PRO A 28 -5.58 -2.04 -4.59
N TYR A 29 -4.45 -1.90 -3.89
CA TYR A 29 -3.86 -2.94 -3.05
C TYR A 29 -4.01 -2.65 -1.55
N GLY A 30 -4.69 -1.56 -1.17
CA GLY A 30 -4.85 -1.20 0.24
C GLY A 30 -6.00 -1.98 0.89
N ARG A 31 -5.79 -2.41 2.14
CA ARG A 31 -6.81 -3.06 2.97
C ARG A 31 -6.81 -2.45 4.37
N PHE A 32 -7.99 -2.09 4.88
CA PHE A 32 -8.25 -1.82 6.28
C PHE A 32 -8.48 -3.14 7.01
N LEU A 33 -7.72 -3.38 8.07
CA LEU A 33 -7.89 -4.54 8.93
C LEU A 33 -8.92 -4.25 10.01
N GLU A 34 -9.70 -5.26 10.37
CA GLU A 34 -10.68 -5.19 11.48
C GLU A 34 -9.99 -4.88 12.82
N SER A 35 -8.79 -5.42 13.02
CA SER A 35 -7.94 -5.16 14.19
C SER A 35 -6.46 -5.23 13.82
N ARG A 36 -5.58 -4.76 14.70
CA ARG A 36 -4.13 -4.80 14.50
C ARG A 36 -3.56 -6.17 14.91
N PRO A 37 -3.13 -7.04 13.98
CA PRO A 37 -2.46 -8.28 14.35
C PRO A 37 -1.01 -8.01 14.80
N SER A 38 -0.38 -9.03 15.37
CA SER A 38 1.07 -9.03 15.59
C SER A 38 1.79 -9.25 14.26
N PHE A 39 2.17 -8.15 13.62
CA PHE A 39 2.90 -8.17 12.35
C PHE A 39 4.28 -8.83 12.44
N ILE A 40 4.96 -8.67 13.58
CA ILE A 40 6.30 -9.24 13.81
C ILE A 40 6.27 -10.77 13.74
N THR A 41 5.13 -11.40 14.02
CA THR A 41 4.99 -12.86 14.01
C THR A 41 4.39 -13.39 12.72
N ASP A 42 4.06 -12.54 11.74
CA ASP A 42 3.44 -12.97 10.49
C ASP A 42 4.50 -13.27 9.40
N PRO A 43 4.67 -14.54 8.97
CA PRO A 43 5.61 -14.90 7.91
C PRO A 43 5.33 -14.20 6.57
N LEU A 44 4.07 -13.88 6.26
CA LEU A 44 3.70 -13.22 5.01
C LEU A 44 4.22 -11.78 4.96
N MET A 45 4.26 -11.08 6.11
CA MET A 45 4.90 -9.77 6.21
C MET A 45 6.41 -9.88 5.90
N HIS A 46 7.09 -10.82 6.56
CA HIS A 46 8.52 -11.04 6.36
C HIS A 46 8.87 -11.51 4.93
N ALA A 47 7.96 -12.24 4.28
CA ALA A 47 8.08 -12.64 2.89
C ALA A 47 7.83 -11.48 1.89
N GLY A 48 7.39 -10.32 2.38
CA GLY A 48 7.10 -9.12 1.59
C GLY A 48 5.79 -9.21 0.82
N CYS A 49 4.84 -10.04 1.26
CA CYS A 49 3.52 -10.18 0.61
C CYS A 49 2.65 -8.94 0.82
N TYR A 50 2.91 -8.18 1.87
CA TYR A 50 2.27 -6.90 2.14
C TYR A 50 3.19 -5.99 2.96
N TYR A 51 2.89 -4.69 2.96
CA TYR A 51 3.54 -3.69 3.80
C TYR A 51 2.53 -3.08 4.76
N VAL A 52 2.91 -2.86 6.01
CA VAL A 52 2.08 -2.12 6.97
C VAL A 52 2.21 -0.64 6.62
N GLN A 53 1.14 -0.07 6.08
CA GLN A 53 1.14 1.32 5.59
C GLN A 53 -0.11 2.02 6.06
N ASP A 54 0.03 3.23 6.61
CA ASP A 54 -1.12 4.07 6.90
C ASP A 54 -1.93 4.32 5.62
N SER A 55 -3.27 4.25 5.72
CA SER A 55 -4.13 4.38 4.56
C SER A 55 -4.00 5.74 3.88
N SER A 56 -3.78 6.82 4.65
CA SER A 56 -3.61 8.17 4.09
C SER A 56 -2.34 8.28 3.23
N ALA A 57 -1.24 7.63 3.65
CA ALA A 57 0.01 7.60 2.87
C ALA A 57 -0.17 6.91 1.51
N MET A 58 -1.09 5.95 1.39
CA MET A 58 -1.40 5.30 0.11
C MET A 58 -2.01 6.26 -0.92
N PHE A 59 -2.55 7.41 -0.49
CA PHE A 59 -3.13 8.41 -1.38
C PHE A 59 -2.07 9.06 -2.29
N VAL A 60 -0.80 9.11 -1.87
CA VAL A 60 0.31 9.55 -2.73
C VAL A 60 0.37 8.71 -4.00
N GLY A 61 0.22 7.38 -3.88
CA GLY A 61 0.16 6.47 -5.03
C GLY A 61 -1.06 6.69 -5.92
N HIS A 62 -2.20 7.13 -5.35
CA HIS A 62 -3.38 7.51 -6.10
C HIS A 62 -3.12 8.71 -7.01
N ILE A 63 -2.58 9.79 -6.44
CA ILE A 63 -2.22 10.99 -7.18
C ILE A 63 -1.15 10.69 -8.22
N PHE A 64 -0.11 9.94 -7.86
CA PHE A 64 0.96 9.60 -8.77
C PHE A 64 0.44 8.83 -10.01
N ARG A 65 -0.40 7.81 -9.82
CA ARG A 65 -1.03 7.09 -10.96
C ARG A 65 -1.87 8.01 -11.84
N ARG A 66 -2.60 8.96 -11.26
CA ARG A 66 -3.39 9.94 -12.00
C ARG A 66 -2.51 10.87 -12.85
N GLU A 67 -1.40 11.36 -12.29
CA GLU A 67 -0.47 12.22 -13.04
C GLU A 67 0.26 11.43 -14.14
N LEU A 68 0.63 10.17 -13.89
CA LEU A 68 1.20 9.30 -14.92
C LEU A 68 0.26 9.11 -16.12
N GLN A 69 -1.04 8.92 -15.86
CA GLN A 69 -2.05 8.82 -16.92
C GLN A 69 -2.15 10.10 -17.76
N ARG A 70 -2.02 11.28 -17.13
CA ARG A 70 -2.04 12.57 -17.82
C ARG A 70 -0.83 12.78 -18.74
N LEU A 71 0.32 12.21 -18.38
CA LEU A 71 1.57 12.36 -19.16
C LEU A 71 1.61 11.50 -20.43
N GLY A 72 0.63 10.62 -20.66
CA GLY A 72 0.41 9.96 -21.96
C GLY A 72 1.38 8.82 -22.33
N SER A 73 2.50 8.64 -21.62
CA SER A 73 3.31 7.41 -21.72
C SER A 73 4.08 7.13 -20.42
N PRO A 74 3.89 5.98 -19.77
CA PRO A 74 4.60 5.64 -18.53
C PRO A 74 6.04 5.13 -18.76
N SER A 75 6.47 4.91 -20.01
CA SER A 75 7.81 4.37 -20.30
C SER A 75 8.89 5.46 -20.22
N GLY A 76 9.93 5.22 -19.42
CA GLY A 76 11.12 6.09 -19.37
C GLY A 76 11.05 7.24 -18.36
N ILE A 77 10.07 7.25 -17.46
CA ILE A 77 9.96 8.26 -16.41
C ILE A 77 11.00 8.00 -15.32
N ARG A 78 11.72 9.05 -14.93
CA ARG A 78 12.60 9.04 -13.76
C ARG A 78 11.82 9.55 -12.55
N VAL A 79 11.81 8.77 -11.48
CA VAL A 79 11.06 9.06 -10.24
C VAL A 79 12.05 9.25 -9.10
N LEU A 80 11.80 10.25 -8.25
CA LEU A 80 12.55 10.52 -7.03
C LEU A 80 11.59 10.56 -5.85
N ASP A 81 11.86 9.75 -4.83
CA ASP A 81 11.28 9.90 -3.50
C ASP A 81 12.31 10.59 -2.60
N LEU A 82 12.05 11.86 -2.27
CA LEU A 82 12.98 12.72 -1.56
C LEU A 82 13.14 12.32 -0.08
N CYS A 83 12.09 11.71 0.50
CA CYS A 83 12.00 11.41 1.93
C CYS A 83 11.53 9.96 2.13
N ALA A 84 12.23 9.04 1.49
CA ALA A 84 11.78 7.66 1.31
C ALA A 84 11.80 6.79 2.58
N ALA A 85 12.49 7.19 3.65
CA ALA A 85 12.54 6.38 4.85
C ALA A 85 11.18 6.39 5.58
N PRO A 86 10.71 5.24 6.12
CA PRO A 86 11.34 3.91 6.11
C PRO A 86 11.13 3.09 4.83
N GLY A 87 10.22 3.51 3.95
CA GLY A 87 9.85 2.85 2.71
C GLY A 87 8.39 3.07 2.36
#